data_AF-A0A3C1PUP6-F1
#
_entry.id   AF-A0A3C1PUP6-F1
#
_cell.length_a   1.000
_cell.length_b   1.000
_cell.length_c   1.000
_cell.angle_alpha   90.00
_cell.angle_beta   90.00
_cell.angle_gamma   90.00
#
_symmetry.space_group_name_H-M   'P 1'
#
loop_
_entity.id
_entity.type
_entity.pdbx_description
1 polymer ?
#
loop_
_entity_poly.entity_id
_entity_poly.type
_entity_poly.pdbx_seq_one_letter_code
_entity_poly.pdbx_strand_id
1 'polypeptide(L)'
;MTNDSDAAELCEPFVVQGPLFTLLNDRSVGTYTYLDNGSMVVGDQGKILYVGPSVPAEYSHYQVKKTRHLIFPGFIDAHVHYPQLPVIASYGASLLEWLDKYTFPEEAKYSQRPYAEKRARQFLELMLKRGVTSAAVFSTIHEEAFDALLGAASYSGFNLVSGVTAMNRGAPDNVLVDVGLFKEVSAKAIESGRCVERFRYAITPRFAISCTEGMLEYCGRLLESNPSLLMQTHINETKEEVLATSNLFPHATDYLDVYDAFGLLSDRSLFAHGIYTTESEYERWAASGASVIHC
;
A
#
# COMPACT_ATOMS: atom_id res chain seq x y z
N MET A 1 -33.84 8.59 8.83
CA MET A 1 -33.93 7.21 8.33
C MET A 1 -33.34 7.20 6.94
N THR A 2 -32.02 7.14 6.87
CA THR A 2 -31.28 6.94 5.62
C THR A 2 -31.13 5.44 5.46
N ASN A 3 -31.57 4.90 4.32
CA ASN A 3 -31.52 3.47 4.02
C ASN A 3 -30.06 3.00 4.00
N ASP A 4 -29.67 2.22 5.00
CA ASP A 4 -28.51 1.33 4.99
C ASP A 4 -28.82 0.11 4.09
N SER A 5 -28.87 0.30 2.77
CA SER A 5 -29.05 -0.81 1.83
C SER A 5 -28.26 -0.70 0.53
N ASP A 6 -27.12 -0.01 0.54
CA ASP A 6 -26.12 -0.13 -0.54
C ASP A 6 -25.09 -1.21 -0.16
N ALA A 7 -25.58 -2.40 0.20
CA ALA A 7 -24.75 -3.59 0.09
C ALA A 7 -24.42 -3.70 -1.41
N ALA A 8 -23.13 -3.70 -1.74
CA ALA A 8 -22.68 -3.84 -3.12
C ALA A 8 -23.45 -5.00 -3.78
N GLU A 9 -24.32 -4.69 -4.75
CA GLU A 9 -25.04 -5.71 -5.51
C GLU A 9 -23.97 -6.69 -6.02
N LEU A 10 -24.05 -7.94 -5.57
CA LEU A 10 -23.20 -9.01 -6.07
C LEU A 10 -23.39 -9.03 -7.58
N CYS A 11 -22.35 -8.63 -8.32
CA CYS A 11 -22.41 -8.60 -9.76
C CYS A 11 -22.62 -10.03 -10.24
N GLU A 12 -23.78 -10.30 -10.87
CA GLU A 12 -24.06 -11.62 -11.44
C GLU A 12 -22.90 -12.06 -12.34
N PRO A 13 -22.55 -13.36 -12.36
CA PRO A 13 -21.50 -13.86 -13.24
C PRO A 13 -21.66 -13.41 -14.69
N PHE A 14 -20.56 -13.00 -15.31
CA PHE A 14 -20.57 -12.42 -16.64
C PHE A 14 -19.31 -12.78 -17.43
N VAL A 15 -19.38 -12.57 -18.74
CA VAL A 15 -18.25 -12.72 -19.66
C VAL A 15 -17.87 -11.34 -20.21
N VAL A 16 -16.57 -11.06 -20.28
CA VAL A 16 -16.04 -9.94 -21.06
C VAL A 16 -15.31 -10.47 -22.28
N GLN A 17 -15.61 -9.93 -23.46
CA GLN A 17 -14.94 -10.29 -24.72
C GLN A 17 -14.33 -9.07 -25.41
N GLY A 18 -13.13 -9.23 -25.94
CA GLY A 18 -12.39 -8.19 -26.68
C GLY A 18 -10.91 -8.53 -26.81
N PRO A 19 -10.08 -7.59 -27.29
CA PRO A 19 -8.63 -7.75 -27.25
C PRO A 19 -8.19 -7.97 -25.80
N LEU A 20 -7.45 -9.03 -25.53
CA LEU A 20 -7.07 -9.43 -24.17
C LEU A 20 -5.56 -9.64 -24.09
N PHE A 21 -4.94 -9.04 -23.09
CA PHE A 21 -3.53 -9.18 -22.76
C PHE A 21 -3.36 -9.61 -21.30
N THR A 22 -2.51 -10.60 -21.05
CA THR A 22 -2.10 -10.96 -19.68
C THR A 22 -0.65 -11.45 -19.68
N LEU A 23 0.08 -11.13 -18.62
CA LEU A 23 1.42 -11.70 -18.39
C LEU A 23 1.29 -13.15 -17.95
N LEU A 24 2.28 -13.98 -18.28
CA LEU A 24 2.35 -15.36 -17.79
C LEU A 24 3.06 -15.39 -16.43
N ASN A 25 2.50 -16.15 -15.48
CA ASN A 25 3.04 -16.26 -14.13
C ASN A 25 4.18 -17.29 -14.03
N ASP A 26 5.12 -17.26 -14.98
CA ASP A 26 6.28 -18.16 -15.03
C ASP A 26 7.58 -17.48 -14.55
N ARG A 27 7.46 -16.24 -14.03
CA ARG A 27 8.56 -15.38 -13.55
C ARG A 27 9.59 -15.01 -14.63
N SER A 28 9.34 -15.32 -15.89
CA SER A 28 10.21 -14.88 -16.98
C SER A 28 9.80 -13.49 -17.47
N VAL A 29 10.80 -12.72 -17.90
CA VAL A 29 10.57 -11.37 -18.43
C VAL A 29 10.09 -11.48 -19.86
N GLY A 30 8.97 -10.83 -20.18
CA GLY A 30 8.46 -10.72 -21.55
C GLY A 30 7.58 -11.89 -22.02
N THR A 31 7.13 -12.77 -21.11
CA THR A 31 6.14 -13.79 -21.43
C THR A 31 4.72 -13.28 -21.21
N TYR A 32 3.91 -13.36 -22.26
CA TYR A 32 2.54 -12.87 -22.25
C TYR A 32 1.64 -13.68 -23.19
N THR A 33 0.34 -13.63 -22.92
CA THR A 33 -0.72 -14.07 -23.82
C THR A 33 -1.43 -12.85 -24.38
N TYR A 34 -1.55 -12.79 -25.70
CA TYR A 34 -2.38 -11.81 -26.40
C TYR A 34 -3.41 -12.53 -27.27
N LEU A 35 -4.68 -12.13 -27.16
CA LEU A 35 -5.79 -12.65 -27.94
C LEU A 35 -6.55 -11.48 -28.57
N ASP A 36 -6.62 -11.41 -29.90
CA ASP A 36 -7.38 -10.36 -30.61
C ASP A 36 -8.87 -10.35 -30.23
N ASN A 37 -9.41 -11.52 -29.89
CA ASN A 37 -10.78 -11.71 -29.45
C ASN A 37 -10.84 -12.74 -28.30
N GLY A 38 -10.25 -12.38 -27.17
CA GLY A 38 -10.27 -13.20 -25.96
C GLY A 38 -11.61 -13.14 -25.23
N SER A 39 -11.85 -14.13 -24.37
CA SER A 39 -12.98 -14.23 -23.46
C SER A 39 -12.46 -14.39 -22.03
N MET A 40 -12.93 -13.55 -21.11
CA MET A 40 -12.72 -13.67 -19.67
C MET A 40 -14.05 -13.94 -18.99
N VAL A 41 -14.16 -15.07 -18.31
CA VAL A 41 -15.33 -15.46 -17.52
C VAL A 41 -15.10 -15.04 -16.08
N VAL A 42 -16.01 -14.21 -15.56
CA VAL A 42 -16.01 -13.74 -14.18
C VAL A 42 -17.19 -14.39 -13.46
N GLY A 43 -16.88 -15.16 -12.43
CA GLY A 43 -17.86 -15.84 -11.58
C GLY A 43 -18.32 -14.96 -10.43
N ASP A 44 -18.91 -15.62 -9.44
CA ASP A 44 -19.36 -14.98 -8.20
C ASP A 44 -18.21 -14.25 -7.50
N GLN A 45 -18.55 -13.16 -6.81
CA GLN A 45 -17.60 -12.34 -6.03
C GLN A 45 -16.41 -11.80 -6.87
N GLY A 46 -16.58 -11.70 -8.19
CA GLY A 46 -15.57 -11.11 -9.07
C GLY A 46 -14.34 -11.99 -9.32
N LYS A 47 -14.42 -13.31 -9.06
CA LYS A 47 -13.30 -14.24 -9.34
C LYS A 47 -13.25 -14.63 -10.81
N ILE A 48 -12.05 -14.69 -11.37
CA ILE A 48 -11.85 -15.17 -12.74
C ILE A 48 -11.96 -16.69 -12.75
N LEU A 49 -12.89 -17.21 -13.56
CA LEU A 49 -13.08 -18.66 -13.77
C LEU A 49 -12.33 -19.17 -15.00
N TYR A 50 -12.20 -18.33 -16.03
CA TYR A 50 -11.56 -18.70 -17.29
C TYR A 50 -11.04 -17.49 -18.06
N VAL A 51 -9.90 -17.66 -18.73
CA VAL A 51 -9.37 -16.73 -19.75
C VAL A 51 -8.90 -17.54 -20.95
N GLY A 52 -9.38 -17.21 -22.15
CA GLY A 52 -8.96 -17.91 -23.37
C GLY A 52 -9.66 -17.44 -24.64
N PRO A 53 -9.51 -18.15 -25.77
CA PRO A 53 -9.97 -17.68 -27.08
C PRO A 53 -11.49 -17.72 -27.27
N SER A 54 -12.23 -18.49 -26.47
CA SER A 54 -13.69 -18.62 -26.59
C SER A 54 -14.31 -19.01 -25.26
N VAL A 55 -15.57 -18.63 -25.04
CA VAL A 55 -16.33 -18.99 -23.82
C VAL A 55 -16.56 -20.52 -23.77
N PRO A 56 -16.13 -21.21 -22.69
CA PRO A 56 -16.48 -22.61 -22.48
C PRO A 56 -17.99 -22.86 -22.43
N ALA A 57 -18.45 -24.02 -22.91
CA ALA A 57 -19.88 -24.34 -23.00
C ALA A 57 -20.61 -24.27 -21.64
N GLU A 58 -19.93 -24.63 -20.56
CA GLU A 58 -20.46 -24.54 -19.19
C GLU A 58 -20.81 -23.11 -18.76
N TYR A 59 -20.19 -22.08 -19.37
CA TYR A 59 -20.45 -20.66 -19.08
C TYR A 59 -21.26 -19.96 -20.18
N SER A 60 -21.82 -20.69 -21.15
CA SER A 60 -22.53 -20.10 -22.28
C SER A 60 -23.82 -19.36 -21.89
N HIS A 61 -24.30 -19.57 -20.66
CA HIS A 61 -25.48 -18.95 -20.09
C HIS A 61 -25.21 -17.59 -19.43
N TYR A 62 -23.93 -17.21 -19.22
CA TYR A 62 -23.57 -15.92 -18.63
C TYR A 62 -23.76 -14.77 -19.63
N GLN A 63 -24.09 -13.58 -19.10
CA GLN A 63 -24.23 -12.39 -19.93
C GLN A 63 -22.88 -11.99 -20.54
N VAL A 64 -22.85 -11.79 -21.86
CA VAL A 64 -21.64 -11.40 -22.58
C VAL A 64 -21.58 -9.89 -22.80
N LYS A 65 -20.52 -9.25 -22.29
CA LYS A 65 -20.17 -7.84 -22.50
C LYS A 65 -19.01 -7.75 -23.48
N LYS A 66 -19.25 -7.17 -24.66
CA LYS A 66 -18.22 -7.00 -25.71
C LYS A 66 -17.59 -5.62 -25.63
N THR A 67 -16.28 -5.54 -25.81
CA THR A 67 -15.52 -4.28 -25.87
C THR A 67 -14.52 -4.29 -27.02
N ARG A 68 -14.21 -3.10 -27.55
CA ARG A 68 -13.13 -2.88 -28.51
C ARG A 68 -11.83 -2.42 -27.83
N HIS A 69 -11.87 -2.15 -26.53
CA HIS A 69 -10.71 -1.74 -25.74
C HIS A 69 -9.90 -2.96 -25.30
N LEU A 70 -8.61 -2.75 -25.04
CA LEU A 70 -7.75 -3.78 -24.48
C LEU A 70 -8.15 -4.11 -23.04
N ILE A 71 -8.37 -5.39 -22.78
CA ILE A 71 -8.57 -5.97 -21.45
C ILE A 71 -7.19 -6.40 -20.94
N PHE A 72 -6.80 -5.91 -19.76
CA PHE A 72 -5.54 -6.27 -19.13
C PHE A 72 -5.68 -6.22 -17.59
N PRO A 73 -4.78 -6.88 -16.82
CA PRO A 73 -4.81 -6.82 -15.37
C PRO A 73 -4.73 -5.38 -14.85
N GLY A 74 -5.47 -5.07 -13.78
CA GLY A 74 -5.38 -3.76 -13.15
C GLY A 74 -3.96 -3.49 -12.61
N PHE A 75 -3.55 -2.23 -12.63
CA PHE A 75 -2.24 -1.82 -12.14
C PHE A 75 -2.13 -2.02 -10.63
N ILE A 76 -0.90 -2.29 -10.19
CA ILE A 76 -0.51 -2.38 -8.78
C ILE A 76 0.38 -1.19 -8.47
N ASP A 77 -0.05 -0.35 -7.54
CA ASP A 77 0.77 0.75 -7.02
C ASP A 77 1.39 0.33 -5.69
N ALA A 78 2.67 -0.03 -5.69
CA ALA A 78 3.31 -0.62 -4.53
C ALA A 78 3.82 0.40 -3.50
N HIS A 79 3.63 1.72 -3.72
CA HIS A 79 3.94 2.75 -2.73
C HIS A 79 3.24 4.07 -3.04
N VAL A 80 2.29 4.45 -2.19
CA VAL A 80 1.58 5.74 -2.32
C VAL A 80 1.12 6.27 -0.97
N HIS A 81 1.06 7.59 -0.81
CA HIS A 81 0.55 8.26 0.37
C HIS A 81 -0.82 8.86 0.11
N TYR A 82 -1.88 8.24 0.62
CA TYR A 82 -3.22 8.81 0.45
C TYR A 82 -3.40 10.18 1.15
N PRO A 83 -2.78 10.48 2.31
CA PRO A 83 -3.06 11.75 2.96
C PRO A 83 -2.41 12.94 2.23
N GLN A 84 -1.48 12.66 1.31
CA GLN A 84 -0.72 13.67 0.57
C GLN A 84 -1.37 14.09 -0.74
N LEU A 85 -2.52 13.52 -1.12
CA LEU A 85 -3.27 13.92 -2.33
C LEU A 85 -3.41 15.46 -2.49
N PRO A 86 -3.69 16.25 -1.44
CA PRO A 86 -3.86 17.70 -1.57
C PRO A 86 -2.56 18.49 -1.75
N VAL A 87 -1.39 17.87 -1.49
CA VAL A 87 -0.07 18.51 -1.55
C VAL A 87 0.80 17.98 -2.69
N ILE A 88 0.26 17.12 -3.56
CA ILE A 88 0.93 16.68 -4.79
C ILE A 88 1.41 17.91 -5.59
N ALA A 89 2.63 17.81 -6.11
CA ALA A 89 3.31 18.86 -6.89
C ALA A 89 3.56 20.18 -6.13
N SER A 90 3.55 20.16 -4.79
CA SER A 90 4.05 21.29 -4.00
C SER A 90 5.56 21.46 -4.17
N TYR A 91 6.03 22.70 -4.26
CA TYR A 91 7.45 23.02 -4.45
C TYR A 91 8.25 22.80 -3.15
N GLY A 92 9.16 21.83 -3.13
CA GLY A 92 10.16 21.66 -2.07
C GLY A 92 11.58 21.68 -2.64
N ALA A 93 12.52 22.37 -1.99
CA ALA A 93 13.92 22.35 -2.42
C ALA A 93 14.63 21.05 -2.01
N SER A 94 14.12 20.35 -0.99
CA SER A 94 14.54 19.01 -0.57
C SER A 94 13.34 18.23 -0.01
N LEU A 95 13.51 16.90 0.18
CA LEU A 95 12.50 16.04 0.81
C LEU A 95 12.14 16.52 2.22
N LEU A 96 13.14 16.81 3.06
CA LEU A 96 12.92 17.21 4.44
C LEU A 96 12.18 18.56 4.52
N GLU A 97 12.54 19.53 3.68
CA GLU A 97 11.79 20.81 3.61
C GLU A 97 10.35 20.57 3.14
N TRP A 98 10.15 19.71 2.14
CA TRP A 98 8.83 19.40 1.63
C TRP A 98 7.93 18.77 2.70
N LEU A 99 8.51 17.86 3.51
CA LEU A 99 7.81 17.22 4.63
C LEU A 99 7.31 18.26 5.64
N ASP A 100 8.20 19.16 6.09
CA ASP A 100 7.88 20.18 7.08
C ASP A 100 6.88 21.22 6.57
N LYS A 101 7.02 21.62 5.30
CA LYS A 101 6.28 22.75 4.74
C LYS A 101 4.89 22.38 4.25
N TYR A 102 4.69 21.15 3.76
CA TYR A 102 3.45 20.73 3.13
C TYR A 102 2.86 19.47 3.75
N THR A 103 3.69 18.44 3.92
CA THR A 103 3.20 17.11 4.27
C THR A 103 2.69 17.01 5.69
N PHE A 104 3.48 17.38 6.70
CA PHE A 104 3.03 17.33 8.09
C PHE A 104 1.81 18.24 8.36
N PRO A 105 1.77 19.50 7.86
CA PRO A 105 0.58 20.33 7.99
C PRO A 105 -0.69 19.75 7.34
N GLU A 106 -0.55 19.02 6.24
CA GLU A 106 -1.68 18.37 5.58
C GLU A 106 -2.10 17.09 6.31
N GLU A 107 -1.15 16.22 6.67
CA GLU A 107 -1.41 14.97 7.40
C GLU A 107 -2.07 15.21 8.76
N ALA A 108 -1.75 16.31 9.45
CA ALA A 108 -2.39 16.72 10.70
C ALA A 108 -3.92 16.87 10.60
N LYS A 109 -4.44 17.23 9.42
CA LYS A 109 -5.89 17.42 9.20
C LYS A 109 -6.68 16.12 9.24
N TYR A 110 -6.01 14.97 9.08
CA TYR A 110 -6.65 13.66 9.04
C TYR A 110 -7.08 13.13 10.41
N SER A 111 -6.74 13.83 11.50
CA SER A 111 -7.40 13.67 12.81
C SER A 111 -8.90 14.00 12.75
N GLN A 112 -9.35 14.75 11.74
CA GLN A 112 -10.76 15.09 11.56
C GLN A 112 -11.46 14.04 10.68
N ARG A 113 -12.23 13.14 11.30
CA ARG A 113 -12.93 12.04 10.58
C ARG A 113 -13.68 12.46 9.30
N PRO A 114 -14.48 13.55 9.27
CA PRO A 114 -15.15 13.97 8.03
C PRO A 114 -14.18 14.36 6.91
N TYR A 115 -13.01 14.91 7.25
CA TYR A 115 -11.97 15.23 6.28
C TYR A 115 -11.32 13.96 5.75
N ALA A 116 -10.94 13.04 6.65
CA ALA A 116 -10.35 11.76 6.29
C ALA A 116 -11.25 10.93 5.37
N GLU A 117 -12.54 10.79 5.70
CA GLU A 117 -13.54 10.05 4.90
C GLU A 117 -13.75 10.65 3.51
N LYS A 118 -13.77 11.99 3.41
CA LYS A 118 -13.87 12.67 2.12
C LYS A 118 -12.64 12.39 1.26
N ARG A 119 -11.45 12.45 1.85
CA ARG A 119 -10.17 12.26 1.14
C ARG A 119 -9.91 10.81 0.78
N ALA A 120 -10.24 9.85 1.64
CA ALA A 120 -10.12 8.42 1.36
C ALA A 120 -10.96 8.00 0.14
N ARG A 121 -12.23 8.43 0.08
CA ARG A 121 -13.10 8.20 -1.08
C ARG A 121 -12.53 8.83 -2.35
N GLN A 122 -12.13 10.10 -2.27
CA GLN A 122 -11.52 10.81 -3.40
C GLN A 122 -10.27 10.09 -3.91
N PHE A 123 -9.40 9.62 -3.01
CA PHE A 123 -8.19 8.90 -3.34
C PHE A 123 -8.49 7.60 -4.09
N LEU A 124 -9.32 6.71 -3.55
CA LEU A 124 -9.63 5.43 -4.22
C LEU A 124 -10.38 5.60 -5.53
N GLU A 125 -11.27 6.60 -5.64
CA GLU A 125 -11.90 6.95 -6.91
C GLU A 125 -10.88 7.35 -7.98
N LEU A 126 -9.84 8.11 -7.61
CA LEU A 126 -8.77 8.50 -8.53
C LEU A 126 -7.93 7.30 -8.94
N MET A 127 -7.56 6.43 -7.99
CA MET A 127 -6.81 5.20 -8.27
C MET A 127 -7.55 4.33 -9.30
N LEU A 128 -8.83 4.05 -9.06
CA LEU A 128 -9.65 3.27 -9.98
C LEU A 128 -9.83 3.94 -11.35
N LYS A 129 -10.02 5.27 -11.39
CA LYS A 129 -10.08 6.05 -12.65
C LYS A 129 -8.76 6.05 -13.42
N ARG A 130 -7.65 5.59 -12.84
CA ARG A 130 -6.35 5.42 -13.51
C ARG A 130 -6.00 3.95 -13.75
N GLY A 131 -6.93 3.03 -13.48
CA GLY A 131 -6.74 1.60 -13.68
C GLY A 131 -5.94 0.91 -12.58
N VAL A 132 -5.64 1.60 -11.48
CA VAL A 132 -5.01 0.98 -10.30
C VAL A 132 -6.08 0.27 -9.49
N THR A 133 -5.89 -1.03 -9.25
CA THR A 133 -6.86 -1.88 -8.54
C THR A 133 -6.31 -2.48 -7.25
N SER A 134 -5.00 -2.36 -7.05
CA SER A 134 -4.32 -2.76 -5.81
C SER A 134 -3.27 -1.72 -5.44
N ALA A 135 -3.13 -1.41 -4.15
CA ALA A 135 -2.06 -0.52 -3.71
C ALA A 135 -1.54 -0.81 -2.31
N ALA A 136 -0.27 -0.50 -2.06
CA ALA A 136 0.31 -0.36 -0.73
C ALA A 136 0.36 1.11 -0.36
N VAL A 137 -0.38 1.46 0.69
CA VAL A 137 -0.80 2.83 0.98
C VAL A 137 -0.37 3.22 2.38
N PHE A 138 0.39 4.31 2.47
CA PHE A 138 0.69 4.99 3.73
C PHE A 138 -0.52 5.82 4.18
N SER A 139 -0.89 5.64 5.45
CA SER A 139 -1.86 6.46 6.16
C SER A 139 -1.15 7.57 6.95
N THR A 140 -1.81 8.12 7.96
CA THR A 140 -1.19 9.01 8.95
C THR A 140 -1.03 8.29 10.29
N ILE A 141 -0.57 9.00 11.31
CA ILE A 141 -0.56 8.52 12.70
C ILE A 141 -1.96 8.33 13.31
N HIS A 142 -3.00 8.94 12.70
CA HIS A 142 -4.33 9.04 13.28
C HIS A 142 -5.20 7.82 12.95
N GLU A 143 -5.96 7.36 13.94
CA GLU A 143 -6.90 6.24 13.76
C GLU A 143 -8.00 6.59 12.75
N GLU A 144 -8.52 7.83 12.80
CA GLU A 144 -9.57 8.32 11.90
C GLU A 144 -9.16 8.24 10.43
N ALA A 145 -7.88 8.45 10.15
CA ALA A 145 -7.29 8.37 8.84
C ALA A 145 -7.36 6.93 8.30
N PHE A 146 -6.86 5.99 9.11
CA PHE A 146 -6.84 4.57 8.75
C PHE A 146 -8.25 4.01 8.61
N ASP A 147 -9.15 4.29 9.55
CA ASP A 147 -10.55 3.86 9.49
C ASP A 147 -11.25 4.35 8.23
N ALA A 148 -11.04 5.61 7.85
CA ALA A 148 -11.60 6.19 6.64
C ALA A 148 -11.10 5.49 5.38
N LEU A 149 -9.80 5.20 5.29
CA LEU A 149 -9.21 4.48 4.17
C LEU A 149 -9.74 3.05 4.09
N LEU A 150 -9.79 2.34 5.22
CA LEU A 150 -10.29 0.98 5.31
C LEU A 150 -11.77 0.88 4.91
N GLY A 151 -12.60 1.81 5.39
CA GLY A 151 -14.02 1.90 5.02
C GLY A 151 -14.21 2.16 3.52
N ALA A 152 -13.43 3.07 2.93
CA ALA A 152 -13.48 3.33 1.49
C ALA A 152 -13.02 2.12 0.65
N ALA A 153 -12.00 1.38 1.11
CA ALA A 153 -11.53 0.17 0.44
C ALA A 153 -12.57 -0.96 0.52
N SER A 154 -13.18 -1.15 1.69
CA SER A 154 -14.26 -2.11 1.89
C SER A 154 -15.45 -1.81 0.98
N TYR A 155 -15.83 -0.55 0.82
CA TYR A 155 -16.95 -0.14 -0.04
C TYR A 155 -16.66 -0.40 -1.52
N SER A 156 -15.43 -0.11 -1.97
CA SER A 156 -15.05 -0.22 -3.39
C SER A 156 -14.53 -1.60 -3.80
N GLY A 157 -14.31 -2.51 -2.84
CA GLY A 157 -13.65 -3.80 -3.08
C GLY A 157 -12.18 -3.66 -3.50
N PHE A 158 -11.53 -2.56 -3.14
CA PHE A 158 -10.14 -2.26 -3.52
C PHE A 158 -9.17 -3.17 -2.76
N ASN A 159 -8.15 -3.72 -3.45
CA ASN A 159 -7.14 -4.56 -2.79
C ASN A 159 -6.10 -3.68 -2.12
N LEU A 160 -6.18 -3.58 -0.79
CA LEU A 160 -5.44 -2.60 -0.01
C LEU A 160 -4.41 -3.27 0.88
N VAL A 161 -3.17 -2.82 0.79
CA VAL A 161 -2.17 -2.97 1.86
C VAL A 161 -2.04 -1.62 2.56
N SER A 162 -2.23 -1.56 3.87
CA SER A 162 -2.06 -0.31 4.61
C SER A 162 -1.88 -0.55 6.11
N GLY A 163 -1.44 0.48 6.82
CA GLY A 163 -1.36 0.49 8.28
C GLY A 163 -1.35 1.91 8.80
N VAL A 164 -1.45 2.03 10.13
CA VAL A 164 -1.26 3.31 10.81
C VAL A 164 0.23 3.62 10.77
N THR A 165 0.58 4.85 10.42
CA THR A 165 1.99 5.24 10.22
C THR A 165 2.64 5.54 11.57
N ALA A 166 3.77 4.91 11.86
CA ALA A 166 4.54 5.15 13.08
C ALA A 166 5.51 6.32 12.88
N MET A 167 5.42 7.33 13.76
CA MET A 167 6.32 8.49 13.78
C MET A 167 6.29 9.12 15.17
N ASN A 168 7.43 9.16 15.86
CA ASN A 168 7.52 9.63 17.26
C ASN A 168 8.72 10.53 17.56
N ARG A 169 9.41 10.99 16.53
CA ARG A 169 10.41 12.08 16.60
C ARG A 169 10.55 12.76 15.22
N GLY A 170 11.21 13.91 15.19
CA GLY A 170 11.61 14.55 13.93
C GLY A 170 10.44 15.14 13.11
N ALA A 171 9.30 15.41 13.75
CA ALA A 171 8.14 16.06 13.15
C ALA A 171 7.39 16.88 14.22
N PRO A 172 6.46 17.77 13.83
CA PRO A 172 5.64 18.54 14.77
C PRO A 172 4.77 17.66 15.69
N ASP A 173 4.51 18.12 16.92
CA ASP A 173 3.81 17.34 17.97
C ASP A 173 2.46 16.76 17.54
N ASN A 174 1.71 17.48 16.70
CA ASN A 174 0.39 17.06 16.22
C ASN A 174 0.42 15.96 15.13
N VAL A 175 1.62 15.50 14.75
CA VAL A 175 1.82 14.33 13.89
C VAL A 175 2.79 13.33 14.54
N LEU A 176 3.03 13.44 15.85
CA LEU A 176 3.77 12.44 16.62
C LEU A 176 2.83 11.55 17.44
N VAL A 177 3.20 10.28 17.57
CA VAL A 177 2.49 9.29 18.39
C VAL A 177 3.50 8.56 19.27
N ASP A 178 3.25 8.43 20.57
CA ASP A 178 4.13 7.64 21.43
C ASP A 178 3.95 6.13 21.20
N VAL A 179 4.91 5.32 21.68
CA VAL A 179 4.91 3.86 21.46
C VAL A 179 3.70 3.17 22.10
N GLY A 180 3.22 3.66 23.25
CA GLY A 180 2.07 3.10 23.95
C GLY A 180 0.79 3.31 23.15
N LEU A 181 0.52 4.55 22.73
CA LEU A 181 -0.64 4.87 21.90
C LEU A 181 -0.56 4.18 20.53
N PHE A 182 0.62 4.16 19.89
CA PHE A 182 0.80 3.46 18.61
C PHE A 182 0.49 1.96 18.72
N LYS A 183 0.87 1.32 19.84
CA LYS A 183 0.53 -0.08 20.11
C LYS A 183 -0.98 -0.32 20.21
N GLU A 184 -1.70 0.57 20.89
CA GLU A 184 -3.16 0.46 21.02
C GLU A 184 -3.86 0.65 19.68
N VAL A 185 -3.50 1.72 18.95
CA VAL A 185 -4.09 2.07 17.66
C VAL A 185 -3.77 1.02 16.59
N SER A 186 -2.55 0.52 16.52
CA SER A 186 -2.18 -0.54 15.57
C SER A 186 -2.88 -1.87 15.87
N ALA A 187 -3.04 -2.25 17.15
CA ALA A 187 -3.79 -3.45 17.51
C ALA A 187 -5.26 -3.38 17.07
N LYS A 188 -5.90 -2.23 17.29
CA LYS A 188 -7.28 -1.98 16.84
C LYS A 188 -7.38 -2.02 15.31
N ALA A 189 -6.43 -1.41 14.62
CA ALA A 189 -6.38 -1.36 13.16
C ALA A 189 -6.15 -2.72 12.50
N ILE A 190 -5.33 -3.59 13.13
CA ILE A 190 -5.16 -4.98 12.71
C ILE A 190 -6.48 -5.74 12.84
N GLU A 191 -7.19 -5.56 13.95
CA GLU A 191 -8.46 -6.23 14.20
C GLU A 191 -9.56 -5.78 13.23
N SER A 192 -9.72 -4.47 13.03
CA SER A 192 -10.71 -3.93 12.08
C SER A 192 -10.46 -4.40 10.66
N GLY A 193 -9.18 -4.55 10.28
CA GLY A 193 -8.75 -5.06 8.99
C GLY A 193 -9.16 -6.51 8.70
N ARG A 194 -9.34 -7.36 9.72
CA ARG A 194 -9.70 -8.78 9.53
C ARG A 194 -11.06 -8.98 8.85
N CYS A 195 -11.94 -8.00 8.98
CA CYS A 195 -13.31 -8.05 8.44
C CYS A 195 -13.40 -7.53 6.99
N VAL A 196 -12.31 -7.01 6.42
CA VAL A 196 -12.32 -6.42 5.07
C VAL A 196 -11.76 -7.39 4.06
N GLU A 197 -12.58 -7.73 3.05
CA GLU A 197 -12.14 -8.56 1.95
C GLU A 197 -11.00 -7.87 1.18
N ARG A 198 -9.95 -8.62 0.83
CA ARG A 198 -8.78 -8.13 0.07
C ARG A 198 -8.01 -7.00 0.78
N PHE A 199 -7.99 -7.00 2.10
CA PHE A 199 -7.10 -6.15 2.90
C PHE A 199 -5.93 -6.96 3.50
N ARG A 200 -4.76 -6.33 3.59
CA ARG A 200 -3.62 -6.80 4.40
C ARG A 200 -3.05 -5.64 5.21
N TYR A 201 -2.81 -5.87 6.49
CA TYR A 201 -2.19 -4.86 7.34
C TYR A 201 -0.66 -4.85 7.15
N ALA A 202 -0.10 -3.65 7.01
CA ALA A 202 1.35 -3.42 6.98
C ALA A 202 1.80 -2.60 8.18
N ILE A 203 2.78 -3.09 8.91
CA ILE A 203 3.47 -2.34 9.95
C ILE A 203 4.24 -1.22 9.24
N THR A 204 3.91 0.03 9.57
CA THR A 204 4.31 1.18 8.74
C THR A 204 5.14 2.19 9.54
N PRO A 205 6.38 1.87 9.99
CA PRO A 205 7.28 2.93 10.45
C PRO A 205 7.55 3.84 9.26
N ARG A 206 7.34 5.16 9.41
CA ARG A 206 7.38 6.07 8.26
C ARG A 206 8.74 5.96 7.55
N PHE A 207 9.81 6.18 8.32
CA PHE A 207 11.22 6.02 7.94
C PHE A 207 12.09 6.11 9.21
N ALA A 208 13.34 5.63 9.19
CA ALA A 208 14.10 5.43 10.43
C ALA A 208 14.36 6.72 11.22
N ILE A 209 14.60 7.86 10.56
CA ILE A 209 14.89 9.11 11.28
C ILE A 209 13.66 9.65 12.04
N SER A 210 12.44 9.23 11.67
CA SER A 210 11.21 9.65 12.33
C SER A 210 10.76 8.70 13.45
N CYS A 211 11.50 7.62 13.71
CA CYS A 211 11.21 6.61 14.71
C CYS A 211 12.38 6.46 15.70
N THR A 212 12.10 6.52 17.00
CA THR A 212 13.08 6.12 18.03
C THR A 212 13.33 4.61 17.96
N GLU A 213 14.46 4.15 18.52
CA GLU A 213 14.76 2.71 18.61
C GLU A 213 13.63 1.92 19.29
N GLY A 214 13.01 2.46 20.35
CA GLY A 214 11.88 1.82 21.01
C GLY A 214 10.63 1.66 20.11
N MET A 215 10.43 2.58 19.16
CA MET A 215 9.36 2.45 18.15
C MET A 215 9.70 1.35 17.12
N LEU A 216 10.95 1.32 16.65
CA LEU A 216 11.41 0.29 15.71
C LEU A 216 11.42 -1.11 16.35
N GLU A 217 11.84 -1.23 17.61
CA GLU A 217 11.79 -2.46 18.38
C GLU A 217 10.35 -2.98 18.56
N TYR A 218 9.38 -2.09 18.80
CA TYR A 218 7.98 -2.47 18.81
C TYR A 218 7.50 -2.99 17.45
N CYS A 219 7.83 -2.28 16.36
CA CYS A 219 7.48 -2.70 15.00
C CYS A 219 8.08 -4.08 14.66
N GLY A 220 9.34 -4.31 15.03
CA GLY A 220 10.04 -5.58 14.86
C GLY A 220 9.35 -6.74 15.57
N ARG A 221 9.08 -6.58 16.88
CA ARG A 221 8.34 -7.57 17.68
C ARG A 221 6.95 -7.85 17.11
N LEU A 222 6.27 -6.82 16.58
CA LEU A 222 4.95 -6.98 15.96
C LEU A 222 5.04 -7.80 14.68
N LEU A 223 6.06 -7.57 13.85
CA LEU A 223 6.30 -8.31 12.60
C LEU A 223 6.66 -9.77 12.87
N GLU A 224 7.51 -10.02 13.86
CA GLU A 224 7.91 -11.37 14.31
C GLU A 224 6.72 -12.17 14.84
N SER A 225 5.93 -11.56 15.75
CA SER A 225 4.82 -12.24 16.40
C SER A 225 3.59 -12.46 15.51
N ASN A 226 3.51 -11.82 14.34
CA ASN A 226 2.37 -11.93 13.43
C ASN A 226 2.82 -12.20 11.99
N PRO A 227 2.91 -13.49 11.59
CA PRO A 227 3.34 -13.90 10.25
C PRO A 227 2.44 -13.41 9.10
N SER A 228 1.19 -13.02 9.38
CA SER A 228 0.25 -12.51 8.38
C SER A 228 0.45 -11.04 8.02
N LEU A 229 1.21 -10.29 8.82
CA LEU A 229 1.43 -8.86 8.60
C LEU A 229 2.56 -8.64 7.60
N LEU A 230 2.43 -7.55 6.83
CA LEU A 230 3.51 -7.01 6.01
C LEU A 230 4.25 -5.91 6.78
N MET A 231 5.34 -5.41 6.23
CA MET A 231 6.03 -4.21 6.66
C MET A 231 6.22 -3.29 5.46
N GLN A 232 6.00 -1.98 5.62
CA GLN A 232 6.34 -1.00 4.60
C GLN A 232 7.05 0.22 5.21
N THR A 233 8.08 0.74 4.56
CA THR A 233 8.84 1.92 5.02
C THR A 233 9.58 2.60 3.85
N HIS A 234 10.18 3.77 4.09
CA HIS A 234 11.09 4.43 3.13
C HIS A 234 12.54 4.12 3.49
N ILE A 235 13.40 4.16 2.48
CA ILE A 235 14.83 3.98 2.67
C ILE A 235 15.62 4.60 1.52
N ASN A 236 16.81 5.11 1.83
CA ASN A 236 17.80 5.51 0.84
C ASN A 236 17.23 6.44 -0.26
N GLU A 237 16.29 7.32 0.07
CA GLU A 237 15.61 8.17 -0.91
C GLU A 237 16.47 9.40 -1.27
N THR A 238 17.08 10.02 -0.25
CA THR A 238 17.94 11.21 -0.42
C THR A 238 19.25 11.09 0.33
N LYS A 239 20.29 11.80 -0.13
CA LYS A 239 21.60 11.80 0.56
C LYS A 239 21.51 12.38 1.96
N GLU A 240 20.69 13.41 2.13
CA GLU A 240 20.44 14.08 3.40
C GLU A 240 19.79 13.14 4.41
N GLU A 241 18.82 12.34 3.95
CA GLU A 241 18.18 11.29 4.76
C GLU A 241 19.17 10.19 5.16
N VAL A 242 20.00 9.69 4.23
CA VAL A 242 21.04 8.69 4.54
C VAL A 242 22.01 9.21 5.59
N LEU A 243 22.48 10.46 5.43
CA LEU A 243 23.37 11.10 6.40
C LEU A 243 22.70 11.30 7.77
N ALA A 244 21.45 11.75 7.79
CA ALA A 244 20.67 11.90 9.02
C ALA A 244 20.47 10.56 9.74
N THR A 245 20.26 9.48 8.98
CA THR A 245 20.14 8.13 9.52
C THR A 245 21.45 7.69 10.18
N SER A 246 22.59 7.85 9.50
CA SER A 246 23.90 7.51 10.06
C SER A 246 24.20 8.28 11.36
N ASN A 247 23.80 9.56 11.45
CA ASN A 247 23.96 10.35 12.67
C ASN A 247 23.07 9.88 13.83
N LEU A 248 21.84 9.43 13.54
CA LEU A 248 20.88 9.00 14.56
C LEU A 248 21.06 7.53 14.99
N PHE A 249 21.68 6.71 14.15
CA PHE A 249 21.97 5.30 14.39
C PHE A 249 23.46 5.01 14.13
N PRO A 250 24.38 5.58 14.93
CA PRO A 250 25.82 5.48 14.68
C PRO A 250 26.38 4.06 14.86
N HIS A 251 25.58 3.13 15.38
CA HIS A 251 25.91 1.72 15.52
C HIS A 251 25.64 0.90 14.25
N ALA A 252 24.76 1.39 13.37
CA ALA A 252 24.39 0.72 12.13
C ALA A 252 25.45 0.96 11.05
N THR A 253 25.77 -0.07 10.26
CA THR A 253 26.80 0.05 9.20
C THR A 253 26.31 0.85 7.99
N ASP A 254 25.01 0.80 7.73
CA ASP A 254 24.31 1.49 6.65
C ASP A 254 22.82 1.68 7.03
N TYR A 255 22.00 2.21 6.14
CA TYR A 255 20.58 2.43 6.43
C TYR A 255 19.83 1.10 6.59
N LEU A 256 20.01 0.16 5.68
CA LEU A 256 19.33 -1.13 5.75
C LEU A 256 19.62 -1.87 7.08
N ASP A 257 20.83 -1.73 7.60
CA ASP A 257 21.25 -2.32 8.87
C ASP A 257 20.44 -1.80 10.07
N VAL A 258 19.94 -0.56 10.02
CA VAL A 258 19.01 -0.05 11.04
C VAL A 258 17.76 -0.93 11.08
N TYR A 259 17.15 -1.22 9.93
CA TYR A 259 15.94 -2.03 9.88
C TYR A 259 16.21 -3.50 10.20
N ASP A 260 17.34 -4.05 9.73
CA ASP A 260 17.77 -5.42 10.00
C ASP A 260 17.99 -5.65 11.51
N ALA A 261 18.65 -4.72 12.20
CA ALA A 261 18.89 -4.77 13.64
C ALA A 261 17.60 -4.83 14.50
N PHE A 262 16.48 -4.34 13.96
CA PHE A 262 15.16 -4.42 14.61
C PHE A 262 14.27 -5.53 14.03
N GLY A 263 14.80 -6.44 13.21
CA GLY A 263 14.03 -7.55 12.63
C GLY A 263 12.99 -7.12 11.60
N LEU A 264 13.16 -5.95 10.99
CA LEU A 264 12.28 -5.40 9.96
C LEU A 264 12.73 -5.75 8.54
N LEU A 265 13.79 -6.55 8.38
CA LEU A 265 14.26 -7.02 7.07
C LEU A 265 13.79 -8.47 6.82
N SER A 266 12.77 -8.65 5.97
CA SER A 266 12.23 -9.97 5.63
C SER A 266 11.53 -9.99 4.26
N ASP A 267 11.12 -11.18 3.81
CA ASP A 267 10.34 -11.40 2.59
C ASP A 267 8.94 -10.75 2.60
N ARG A 268 8.52 -10.20 3.75
CA ARG A 268 7.27 -9.46 3.95
C ARG A 268 7.47 -7.94 3.96
N SER A 269 8.69 -7.47 3.66
CA SER A 269 9.11 -6.07 3.80
C SER A 269 9.13 -5.36 2.47
N LEU A 270 8.47 -4.21 2.40
CA LEU A 270 8.38 -3.32 1.25
C LEU A 270 9.15 -2.03 1.54
N PHE A 271 10.25 -1.82 0.83
CA PHE A 271 11.11 -0.65 0.99
C PHE A 271 10.96 0.30 -0.19
N ALA A 272 10.42 1.49 0.05
CA ALA A 272 10.25 2.50 -0.99
C ALA A 272 11.56 3.21 -1.34
N HIS A 273 11.72 3.53 -2.63
CA HIS A 273 12.85 4.24 -3.24
C HIS A 273 14.10 3.38 -3.45
N GLY A 274 15.02 3.30 -2.49
CA GLY A 274 16.28 2.59 -2.67
C GLY A 274 17.23 3.24 -3.71
N ILE A 275 17.27 4.58 -3.76
CA ILE A 275 18.04 5.34 -4.75
C ILE A 275 19.54 5.36 -4.39
N TYR A 276 19.86 5.60 -3.12
CA TYR A 276 21.22 5.71 -2.60
C TYR A 276 21.67 4.42 -1.90
N THR A 277 21.30 3.28 -2.48
CA THR A 277 21.61 1.94 -1.95
C THR A 277 22.99 1.49 -2.38
N THR A 278 23.72 0.87 -1.45
CA THR A 278 25.04 0.27 -1.69
C THR A 278 24.93 -1.17 -2.19
N GLU A 279 25.99 -1.69 -2.81
CA GLU A 279 26.04 -3.10 -3.26
C GLU A 279 25.78 -4.10 -2.12
N SER A 280 26.34 -3.84 -0.93
CA SER A 280 26.12 -4.66 0.27
C SER A 280 24.64 -4.70 0.69
N GLU A 281 23.94 -3.58 0.59
CA GLU A 281 22.51 -3.52 0.88
C GLU A 281 21.69 -4.28 -0.17
N TYR A 282 22.03 -4.20 -1.45
CA TYR A 282 21.36 -5.00 -2.49
C TYR A 282 21.53 -6.50 -2.27
N GLU A 283 22.73 -6.96 -1.91
CA GLU A 283 22.98 -8.38 -1.59
C GLU A 283 22.13 -8.85 -0.41
N ARG A 284 22.08 -8.07 0.68
CA ARG A 284 21.26 -8.39 1.85
C ARG A 284 19.76 -8.36 1.55
N TRP A 285 19.30 -7.42 0.73
CA TRP A 285 17.90 -7.39 0.28
C TRP A 285 17.53 -8.63 -0.52
N ALA A 286 18.37 -9.01 -1.49
CA ALA A 286 18.14 -10.21 -2.28
C ALA A 286 18.12 -11.47 -1.40
N ALA A 287 19.03 -11.56 -0.41
CA ALA A 287 19.09 -12.67 0.52
C ALA A 287 17.88 -12.74 1.48
N SER A 288 17.34 -11.59 1.91
CA SER A 288 16.18 -11.54 2.81
C SER A 288 14.85 -11.79 2.10
N GLY A 289 14.82 -11.68 0.77
CA GLY A 289 13.60 -11.76 -0.04
C GLY A 289 12.73 -10.50 0.02
N ALA A 290 13.21 -9.42 0.63
CA ALA A 290 12.47 -8.17 0.71
C ALA A 290 12.29 -7.54 -0.68
N SER A 291 11.28 -6.68 -0.82
CA SER A 291 10.99 -5.96 -2.06
C SER A 291 11.45 -4.51 -1.98
N VAL A 292 12.07 -4.02 -3.05
CA VAL A 292 12.31 -2.59 -3.28
C VAL A 292 11.23 -2.05 -4.22
N ILE A 293 10.68 -0.88 -3.89
CA ILE A 293 9.65 -0.22 -4.68
C ILE A 293 10.27 0.98 -5.42
N HIS A 294 10.32 0.88 -6.73
CA HIS A 294 10.81 1.95 -7.59
C HIS A 294 9.74 3.04 -7.76
N CYS A 295 10.07 4.26 -7.33
CA CYS A 295 9.22 5.46 -7.41
C CYS A 295 9.98 6.61 -8.07
#